data_AF-A0A1V5A4Q7-F1
#
_entry.id   AF-A0A1V5A4Q7-F1
#
_cell.length_a   1.000
_cell.length_b   1.000
_cell.length_c   1.000
_cell.angle_alpha   90.00
_cell.angle_beta   90.00
_cell.angle_gamma   90.00
#
_symmetry.space_group_name_H-M   'P 1'
#
loop_
_entity.id
_entity.type
_entity.pdbx_description
1 polymer ?
#
loop_
_entity_poly.entity_id
_entity_poly.type
_entity_poly.pdbx_seq_one_letter_code
_entity_poly.pdbx_strand_id
1 'polypeptide(L)'
;MKFPAMNLKRIFLISCIVALVVCAVPVLASTLTFTEKDSGTMAQVNPGDTIVLSLVENPSTGFRWFMDASRGLILKSDEYEPSGSGLIGAAGTRTWTYTVSVSGMLSISGIYKQGWMPTMGNEDTFTLTLISGERNYLNARSTMWWESVPKFERVSVDADRLQGITSRFPDRFF
;
A
#
# COMPACT_ATOMS: atom_id res chain seq x y z
N MET A 1 -38.71 -8.46 -45.04
CA MET A 1 -38.17 -9.01 -43.77
C MET A 1 -39.03 -8.48 -42.62
N LYS A 2 -39.73 -9.36 -41.90
CA LYS A 2 -40.64 -9.01 -40.80
C LYS A 2 -39.85 -9.21 -39.50
N PHE A 3 -39.44 -8.14 -38.83
CA PHE A 3 -38.87 -8.26 -37.49
C PHE A 3 -39.99 -8.77 -36.56
N PRO A 4 -39.81 -9.88 -35.84
CA PRO A 4 -40.85 -10.38 -34.95
C PRO A 4 -41.11 -9.32 -33.87
N ALA A 5 -42.40 -9.07 -33.58
CA ALA A 5 -42.81 -8.13 -32.54
C ALA A 5 -42.26 -8.59 -31.18
N MET A 6 -41.21 -7.91 -30.71
CA MET A 6 -40.57 -8.21 -29.44
C MET A 6 -41.47 -7.71 -28.31
N ASN A 7 -41.96 -8.64 -27.49
CA ASN A 7 -42.94 -8.37 -26.42
C ASN A 7 -42.32 -7.43 -25.37
N LEU A 8 -42.99 -6.32 -25.05
CA LEU A 8 -42.51 -5.29 -24.12
C LEU A 8 -42.13 -5.87 -22.75
N LYS A 9 -42.80 -6.95 -22.31
CA LYS A 9 -42.45 -7.67 -21.07
C LYS A 9 -41.09 -8.37 -21.15
N ARG A 10 -40.68 -8.85 -22.34
CA ARG A 10 -39.34 -9.44 -22.59
C ARG A 10 -38.25 -8.37 -22.61
N ILE A 11 -38.56 -7.16 -23.07
CA ILE A 11 -37.63 -6.02 -23.04
C ILE A 11 -37.34 -5.60 -21.59
N PHE A 12 -38.38 -5.53 -20.74
CA PHE A 12 -38.21 -5.25 -19.31
C PHE A 12 -37.47 -6.36 -18.55
N LEU A 13 -37.71 -7.63 -18.89
CA LEU A 13 -37.01 -8.78 -18.28
C LEU A 13 -35.52 -8.81 -18.62
N ILE A 14 -35.15 -8.54 -19.87
CA ILE A 14 -33.74 -8.50 -20.29
C ILE A 14 -33.04 -7.27 -19.69
N SER A 15 -33.72 -6.13 -19.57
CA SER A 15 -33.20 -4.92 -18.92
C SER A 15 -32.92 -5.12 -17.42
N CYS A 16 -33.76 -5.87 -16.70
CA CYS A 16 -33.58 -6.13 -15.27
C CYS A 16 -32.38 -7.05 -14.99
N ILE A 17 -32.08 -8.00 -15.89
CA ILE A 17 -30.92 -8.89 -15.77
C ILE A 17 -29.60 -8.15 -16.07
N VAL A 18 -29.59 -7.20 -17.01
CA VAL A 18 -28.40 -6.36 -17.26
C VAL A 18 -28.14 -5.39 -16.11
N ALA A 19 -29.19 -4.86 -15.46
CA ALA A 19 -29.04 -3.98 -14.29
C ALA A 19 -28.53 -4.69 -13.03
N LEU A 20 -28.81 -5.99 -12.86
CA LEU A 20 -28.32 -6.80 -11.73
C LEU A 20 -26.85 -7.24 -11.87
N VAL A 21 -26.30 -7.32 -13.09
CA VAL A 21 -24.90 -7.69 -13.33
C VAL A 21 -23.93 -6.52 -13.07
N VAL A 22 -24.43 -5.28 -12.93
CA VAL A 22 -23.60 -4.08 -12.65
C VAL A 22 -23.25 -3.94 -11.15
N CYS A 23 -23.86 -4.72 -10.25
CA CYS A 23 -23.68 -4.60 -8.81
C CYS A 23 -22.77 -5.69 -8.19
N ALA A 24 -21.74 -6.13 -8.92
CA ALA A 24 -20.72 -7.01 -8.38
C ALA A 24 -19.37 -6.80 -9.07
N VAL A 25 -18.90 -5.56 -9.16
CA VAL A 25 -17.48 -5.34 -9.43
C VAL A 25 -16.73 -5.61 -8.12
N PRO A 26 -15.88 -6.64 -8.03
CA PRO A 26 -15.09 -6.85 -6.83
C PRO A 26 -14.18 -5.63 -6.63
N VAL A 27 -14.24 -5.04 -5.44
CA VAL A 27 -13.19 -4.13 -4.97
C VAL A 27 -11.87 -4.89 -5.08
N LEU A 28 -10.97 -4.43 -5.95
CA LEU A 28 -9.64 -5.01 -6.20
C LEU A 28 -8.68 -4.76 -5.01
N ALA A 29 -9.17 -4.75 -3.77
CA ALA A 29 -8.33 -4.57 -2.60
C ALA A 29 -7.50 -5.84 -2.37
N SER A 30 -6.19 -5.71 -2.47
CA SER A 30 -5.26 -6.79 -2.17
C SER A 30 -4.94 -6.79 -0.68
N THR A 31 -4.66 -7.97 -0.12
CA THR A 31 -4.11 -8.11 1.24
C THR A 31 -2.64 -8.49 1.15
N LEU A 32 -1.77 -7.70 1.76
CA LEU A 32 -0.33 -7.95 1.84
C LEU A 32 0.04 -8.24 3.29
N THR A 33 0.79 -9.32 3.51
CA THR A 33 1.23 -9.76 4.83
C THR A 33 2.72 -9.53 4.99
N PHE A 34 3.13 -8.98 6.13
CA PHE A 34 4.53 -8.70 6.46
C PHE A 34 4.87 -9.26 7.84
N THR A 35 6.13 -9.66 7.99
CA THR A 35 6.71 -10.22 9.21
C THR A 35 8.04 -9.53 9.53
N GLU A 36 8.72 -9.95 10.59
CA GLU A 36 10.05 -9.43 10.97
C GLU A 36 11.07 -9.55 9.83
N LYS A 37 10.93 -10.58 9.00
CA LYS A 37 11.80 -10.84 7.85
C LYS A 37 11.73 -9.75 6.78
N ASP A 38 10.64 -8.98 6.78
CA ASP A 38 10.38 -7.91 5.82
C ASP A 38 10.82 -6.54 6.36
N SER A 39 11.46 -6.48 7.53
CA SER A 39 12.00 -5.24 8.07
C SER A 39 13.05 -4.63 7.13
N GLY A 40 12.98 -3.32 6.91
CA GLY A 40 13.83 -2.56 6.01
C GLY A 40 13.44 -2.65 4.53
N THR A 41 12.39 -3.38 4.18
CA THR A 41 11.99 -3.56 2.77
C THR A 41 11.05 -2.45 2.27
N MET A 42 10.86 -2.44 0.94
CA MET A 42 9.90 -1.60 0.25
C MET A 42 8.87 -2.46 -0.47
N ALA A 43 7.58 -2.09 -0.39
CA ALA A 43 6.50 -2.79 -1.09
C ALA A 43 5.59 -1.82 -1.86
N GLN A 44 5.08 -2.28 -3.01
CA GLN A 44 4.11 -1.54 -3.82
C GLN A 44 2.69 -1.86 -3.35
N VAL A 45 1.87 -0.84 -3.15
CA VAL A 45 0.49 -0.95 -2.67
C VAL A 45 -0.41 0.04 -3.40
N ASN A 46 -1.71 -0.05 -3.20
CA ASN A 46 -2.68 0.90 -3.73
C ASN A 46 -3.67 1.34 -2.63
N PRO A 47 -4.29 2.53 -2.73
CA PRO A 47 -5.36 2.94 -1.84
C PRO A 47 -6.46 1.88 -1.78
N GLY A 48 -6.91 1.48 -0.60
CA GLY A 48 -7.88 0.41 -0.36
C GLY A 48 -7.24 -0.97 -0.10
N ASP A 49 -5.94 -1.16 -0.37
CA ASP A 49 -5.27 -2.40 0.01
C ASP A 49 -5.16 -2.53 1.53
N THR A 50 -5.10 -3.78 1.99
CA THR A 50 -4.98 -4.14 3.40
C THR A 50 -3.56 -4.62 3.69
N ILE A 51 -2.94 -4.06 4.71
CA ILE A 51 -1.61 -4.42 5.19
C ILE A 51 -1.78 -5.16 6.52
N VAL A 52 -1.34 -6.40 6.58
CA VAL A 52 -1.33 -7.22 7.79
C VAL A 52 0.13 -7.36 8.22
N LEU A 53 0.49 -6.78 9.36
CA LEU A 53 1.83 -6.86 9.91
C LEU A 53 1.80 -7.72 11.18
N SER A 54 2.55 -8.81 11.20
CA SER A 54 2.63 -9.72 12.34
C SER A 54 4.05 -9.77 12.88
N LEU A 55 4.22 -9.40 14.15
CA LEU A 55 5.51 -9.42 14.85
C LEU A 55 5.39 -10.22 16.15
N VAL A 56 6.43 -10.98 16.48
CA VAL A 56 6.59 -11.71 17.73
C VAL A 56 6.70 -10.69 18.87
N GLU A 57 5.90 -10.92 19.90
CA GLU A 57 5.83 -10.08 21.08
C GLU A 57 5.78 -10.98 22.33
N ASN A 58 6.52 -10.60 23.38
CA ASN A 58 6.43 -11.28 24.67
C ASN A 58 5.98 -10.31 25.79
N PRO A 59 4.66 -10.12 25.98
CA PRO A 59 4.14 -9.24 27.01
C PRO A 59 4.49 -9.70 28.44
N SER A 60 4.79 -10.99 28.65
CA SER A 60 5.11 -11.53 29.98
C SER A 60 6.43 -10.99 30.54
N THR A 61 7.34 -10.55 29.68
CA THR A 61 8.60 -9.89 30.06
C THR A 61 8.46 -8.36 30.07
N GLY A 62 7.27 -7.83 29.79
CA GLY A 62 6.99 -6.41 29.66
C GLY A 62 7.44 -5.76 28.35
N PHE A 63 8.05 -6.54 27.46
CA PHE A 63 8.46 -6.07 26.14
C PHE A 63 7.28 -6.06 25.17
N ARG A 64 7.18 -4.97 24.41
CA ARG A 64 6.13 -4.77 23.42
C ARG A 64 6.61 -3.89 22.28
N TRP A 65 5.95 -4.03 21.12
CA TRP A 65 6.18 -3.16 19.98
C TRP A 65 5.41 -1.85 20.15
N PHE A 66 6.14 -0.74 20.02
CA PHE A 66 5.58 0.61 19.93
C PHE A 66 5.61 1.03 18.46
N MET A 67 4.46 0.97 17.82
CA MET A 67 4.31 1.24 16.39
C MET A 67 4.00 2.71 16.12
N ASP A 68 4.57 3.22 15.03
CA ASP A 68 4.23 4.49 14.40
C ASP A 68 3.95 4.22 12.91
N ALA A 69 2.89 4.83 12.39
CA ALA A 69 2.45 4.61 11.02
C ALA A 69 2.07 5.95 10.38
N SER A 70 2.42 6.11 9.10
CA SER A 70 2.04 7.28 8.32
C SER A 70 0.53 7.51 8.32
N ARG A 71 0.09 8.78 8.33
CA ARG A 71 -1.36 9.15 8.37
C ARG A 71 -2.21 8.53 7.26
N GLY A 72 -1.59 8.14 6.15
CA GLY A 72 -2.22 7.43 5.04
C GLY A 72 -2.59 5.97 5.33
N LEU A 73 -2.22 5.43 6.50
CA LEU A 73 -2.52 4.07 6.93
C LEU A 73 -3.55 4.13 8.08
N ILE A 74 -4.73 3.59 7.84
CA ILE A 74 -5.81 3.55 8.82
C ILE A 74 -5.74 2.22 9.57
N LEU A 75 -5.40 2.24 10.86
CA LEU A 75 -5.45 1.05 11.70
C LEU A 75 -6.89 0.53 11.81
N LYS A 76 -7.08 -0.75 11.53
CA LYS A 76 -8.35 -1.48 11.59
C LYS A 76 -8.42 -2.42 12.79
N SER A 77 -7.34 -3.13 13.08
CA SER A 77 -7.22 -3.98 14.25
C SER A 77 -5.79 -4.05 14.76
N ASP A 78 -5.66 -4.32 16.05
CA ASP A 78 -4.41 -4.60 16.77
C ASP A 78 -4.73 -5.73 17.75
N GLU A 79 -4.27 -6.94 17.44
CA GLU A 79 -4.63 -8.17 18.15
C GLU A 79 -3.37 -8.91 18.58
N TYR A 80 -3.39 -9.48 19.78
CA TYR A 80 -2.31 -10.33 20.29
C TYR A 80 -2.80 -11.77 20.44
N GLU A 81 -2.11 -12.70 19.81
CA GLU A 81 -2.33 -14.13 19.93
C GLU A 81 -1.22 -14.76 20.79
N PRO A 82 -1.53 -15.38 21.93
CA PRO A 82 -0.53 -16.06 22.76
C PRO A 82 0.03 -17.30 22.05
N SER A 83 1.20 -17.76 22.50
CA SER A 83 1.81 -18.99 21.99
C SER A 83 0.87 -20.20 22.12
N GLY A 84 0.67 -20.94 21.04
CA GLY A 84 -0.05 -22.23 21.06
C GLY A 84 0.70 -23.36 21.78
N SER A 85 1.91 -23.12 22.29
CA SER A 85 2.75 -24.13 22.96
C SER A 85 2.23 -24.57 24.34
N GLY A 86 1.30 -23.82 24.95
CA GLY A 86 0.82 -24.07 26.31
C GLY A 86 1.84 -23.76 27.41
N LEU A 87 3.03 -23.28 27.05
CA LEU A 87 4.06 -22.86 27.99
C LEU A 87 3.76 -21.45 28.51
N ILE A 88 3.73 -21.30 29.83
CA ILE A 88 3.57 -19.99 30.48
C ILE A 88 4.79 -19.12 30.15
N GLY A 89 4.54 -17.90 29.68
CA GLY A 89 5.57 -16.92 29.33
C GLY A 89 6.20 -17.07 27.95
N ALA A 90 5.72 -18.02 27.13
CA ALA A 90 6.15 -18.13 25.74
C ALA A 90 5.69 -16.90 24.94
N ALA A 91 6.56 -16.45 24.02
CA ALA A 91 6.26 -15.34 23.13
C ALA A 91 5.10 -15.70 22.20
N GLY A 92 4.17 -14.76 22.02
CA GLY A 92 3.08 -14.84 21.07
C GLY A 92 3.36 -14.00 19.83
N THR A 93 2.30 -13.69 19.09
CA THR A 93 2.34 -12.86 17.89
C THR A 93 1.32 -11.74 18.02
N ARG A 94 1.77 -10.51 17.75
CA ARG A 94 0.91 -9.34 17.64
C ARG A 94 0.72 -8.98 16.18
N THR A 95 -0.52 -8.74 15.79
CA THR A 95 -0.91 -8.46 14.42
C THR A 95 -1.64 -7.12 14.33
N TRP A 96 -1.12 -6.24 13.49
CA TRP A 96 -1.77 -4.98 13.12
C TRP A 96 -2.33 -5.09 11.70
N THR A 97 -3.58 -4.70 11.53
CA THR A 97 -4.20 -4.60 10.21
C THR A 97 -4.42 -3.13 9.87
N TYR A 98 -3.81 -2.66 8.78
CA TYR A 98 -3.98 -1.30 8.26
C TYR A 98 -4.71 -1.32 6.91
N THR A 99 -5.50 -0.30 6.63
CA THR A 99 -5.99 -0.01 5.27
C THR A 99 -5.25 1.19 4.71
N VAL A 100 -4.70 1.04 3.50
CA VAL A 100 -4.08 2.15 2.76
C VAL A 100 -5.18 3.11 2.32
N SER A 101 -5.06 4.40 2.61
CA SER A 101 -6.13 5.38 2.32
C SER A 101 -5.77 6.39 1.23
N VAL A 102 -4.48 6.64 1.01
CA VAL A 102 -3.97 7.66 0.08
C VAL A 102 -2.81 7.11 -0.73
N SER A 103 -2.60 7.66 -1.92
CA SER A 103 -1.39 7.44 -2.72
C SER A 103 -0.20 8.21 -2.14
N GLY A 104 1.00 7.85 -2.56
CA GLY A 104 2.26 8.42 -2.11
C GLY A 104 3.12 7.45 -1.30
N MET A 105 4.21 7.97 -0.75
CA MET A 105 5.12 7.20 0.10
C MET A 105 4.58 7.17 1.54
N LEU A 106 4.42 5.96 2.07
CA LEU A 106 3.95 5.69 3.42
C LEU A 106 4.99 4.84 4.16
N SER A 107 5.00 4.92 5.47
CA SER A 107 5.90 4.15 6.33
C SER A 107 5.16 3.56 7.53
N ILE A 108 5.65 2.40 7.97
CA ILE A 108 5.37 1.81 9.27
C ILE A 108 6.73 1.62 9.95
N SER A 109 6.84 2.04 11.21
CA SER A 109 8.02 1.80 12.04
C SER A 109 7.61 1.30 13.42
N GLY A 110 8.47 0.53 14.06
CA GLY A 110 8.24 -0.02 15.39
C GLY A 110 9.51 -0.07 16.21
N ILE A 111 9.41 0.14 17.52
CA ILE A 111 10.50 -0.05 18.48
C ILE A 111 10.05 -1.07 19.52
N TYR A 112 10.84 -2.13 19.73
CA TYR A 112 10.56 -3.16 20.71
C TYR A 112 11.24 -2.86 22.04
N LYS A 113 10.45 -2.54 23.07
CA LYS A 113 10.99 -2.16 24.38
C LYS A 113 10.00 -2.40 25.52
N GLN A 114 10.51 -2.32 26.74
CA GLN A 114 9.67 -2.20 27.92
C GLN A 114 9.04 -0.80 27.99
N GLY A 115 7.74 -0.73 28.27
CA GLY A 115 7.00 0.54 28.23
C GLY A 115 7.49 1.60 29.22
N TRP A 116 8.07 1.16 30.34
CA TRP A 116 8.64 2.03 31.37
C TRP A 116 10.12 2.39 31.15
N MET A 117 10.79 1.79 30.17
CA MET A 117 12.18 2.10 29.86
C MET A 117 12.29 3.25 28.84
N PRO A 118 13.28 4.15 29.00
CA PRO A 118 13.60 5.13 27.98
C PRO A 118 14.11 4.44 26.72
N THR A 119 13.94 5.08 25.56
CA THR A 119 14.53 4.62 24.30
C THR A 119 16.02 4.96 24.30
N MET A 120 16.88 3.96 24.15
CA MET A 120 18.33 4.04 24.21
C MET A 120 19.01 3.97 22.83
N GLY A 121 18.28 3.57 21.77
CA GLY A 121 18.76 3.48 20.39
C GLY A 121 19.41 2.14 20.03
N ASN A 122 19.39 1.17 20.94
CA ASN A 122 19.89 -0.20 20.74
C ASN A 122 18.79 -1.26 20.81
N GLU A 123 17.53 -0.83 20.78
CA GLU A 123 16.36 -1.70 20.72
C GLU A 123 16.22 -2.38 19.36
N ASP A 124 15.48 -3.49 19.35
CA ASP A 124 15.03 -4.07 18.09
C ASP A 124 14.04 -3.12 17.41
N THR A 125 14.22 -2.92 16.11
CA THR A 125 13.39 -2.01 15.31
C THR A 125 12.79 -2.73 14.12
N PHE A 126 11.59 -2.29 13.75
CA PHE A 126 10.93 -2.69 12.53
C PHE A 126 10.74 -1.45 11.66
N THR A 127 11.00 -1.59 10.36
CA THR A 127 10.68 -0.53 9.38
C THR A 127 10.11 -1.15 8.12
N LEU A 128 9.10 -0.53 7.54
CA LEU A 128 8.51 -0.92 6.27
C LEU A 128 8.13 0.33 5.50
N THR A 129 8.59 0.41 4.26
CA THR A 129 8.21 1.51 3.35
C THR A 129 7.21 0.98 2.33
N LEU A 130 6.09 1.69 2.18
CA LEU A 130 5.04 1.37 1.24
C LEU A 130 4.96 2.46 0.19
N ILE A 131 5.05 2.09 -1.08
CA ILE A 131 4.87 3.01 -2.20
C ILE A 131 3.45 2.80 -2.72
N SER A 132 2.56 3.74 -2.40
CA SER A 132 1.17 3.69 -2.81
C SER A 132 0.97 4.40 -4.15
N GLY A 133 0.68 3.64 -5.21
CA GLY A 133 0.38 4.17 -6.53
C GLY A 133 -1.06 4.68 -6.65
N GLU A 134 -1.35 5.49 -7.68
CA GLU A 134 -2.73 5.67 -8.12
C GLU A 134 -3.27 4.34 -8.66
N ARG A 135 -4.49 3.95 -8.28
CA ARG A 135 -5.15 2.76 -8.84
C ARG A 135 -5.38 2.95 -10.34
N ASN A 136 -4.43 2.55 -11.16
CA ASN A 136 -4.52 2.57 -12.61
C ASN A 136 -5.13 1.24 -13.10
N TYR A 137 -6.45 1.22 -13.26
CA TYR A 137 -7.19 0.05 -13.78
C TYR A 137 -6.80 -0.35 -15.23
N LEU A 138 -6.02 0.49 -15.93
CA LEU A 138 -5.51 0.23 -17.27
C LEU A 138 -4.21 -0.59 -17.28
N ASN A 139 -3.45 -0.62 -16.19
CA ASN A 139 -2.14 -1.29 -16.12
C ASN A 139 -2.22 -2.76 -15.67
N ALA A 140 -3.38 -3.21 -15.20
CA ALA A 140 -3.60 -4.60 -14.75
C ALA A 140 -3.58 -5.64 -15.90
N ARG A 141 -3.46 -5.21 -17.16
CA ARG A 141 -3.23 -6.09 -18.33
C ARG A 141 -1.80 -6.01 -18.87
N SER A 142 -0.96 -5.13 -18.35
CA SER A 142 0.40 -4.95 -18.84
C SER A 142 1.33 -5.95 -18.14
N THR A 143 1.65 -7.05 -18.82
CA THR A 143 2.66 -8.02 -18.38
C THR A 143 4.10 -7.54 -18.61
N MET A 144 4.29 -6.28 -18.98
CA MET A 144 5.54 -5.75 -19.52
C MET A 144 5.97 -4.48 -18.77
N TRP A 145 7.09 -4.59 -18.06
CA TRP A 145 7.65 -3.55 -17.17
C TRP A 145 8.02 -2.22 -17.87
N TRP A 146 8.15 -2.20 -19.21
CA TRP A 146 8.47 -0.99 -19.97
C TRP A 146 7.25 -0.11 -20.30
N GLU A 147 6.02 -0.61 -20.17
CA GLU A 147 4.81 0.20 -20.37
C GLU A 147 4.49 1.11 -19.17
N SER A 148 5.03 0.78 -17.99
CA SER A 148 4.88 1.56 -16.76
C SER A 148 5.90 2.70 -16.63
N VAL A 149 6.83 2.82 -17.59
CA VAL A 149 7.81 3.91 -17.60
C VAL A 149 7.10 5.20 -18.04
N PRO A 150 7.22 6.32 -17.29
CA PRO A 150 6.69 7.60 -17.73
C PRO A 150 7.23 7.94 -19.12
N LYS A 151 6.35 8.16 -20.09
CA LYS A 151 6.77 8.65 -21.41
C LYS A 151 7.40 10.03 -21.18
N PHE A 152 8.70 10.14 -21.41
CA PHE A 152 9.38 11.43 -21.43
C PHE A 152 8.86 12.20 -22.65
N GLU A 153 7.85 13.04 -22.42
CA GLU A 153 7.49 14.08 -23.37
C GLU A 153 8.68 15.03 -23.43
N ARG A 154 9.35 15.10 -24.59
CA ARG A 154 10.46 16.01 -24.78
C ARG A 154 9.94 17.42 -24.50
N VAL A 155 10.30 17.99 -23.36
CA VAL A 155 10.16 19.41 -23.12
C VAL A 155 10.98 20.09 -24.21
N SER A 156 10.31 20.71 -25.17
CA SER A 156 10.96 21.52 -26.19
C SER A 156 11.69 22.64 -25.46
N VAL A 157 13.00 22.55 -25.40
CA VAL A 157 13.83 23.62 -24.87
C VAL A 157 13.80 24.73 -25.93
N ASP A 158 12.99 25.75 -25.70
CA ASP A 158 13.05 26.98 -26.49
C ASP A 158 14.48 27.54 -26.41
N ALA A 159 15.09 27.81 -27.57
CA ALA A 159 16.47 28.31 -27.66
C ALA A 159 16.66 29.63 -26.88
N ASP A 160 15.59 30.40 -26.68
CA ASP A 160 15.60 31.64 -25.90
C ASP A 160 15.83 31.41 -24.40
N ARG A 161 15.47 30.24 -23.85
CA ARG A 161 15.75 29.90 -22.44
C ARG A 161 17.22 29.59 -22.17
N LEU A 162 18.00 29.28 -23.20
CA LEU A 162 19.42 28.96 -23.05
C LEU A 162 20.30 30.21 -22.94
N GLN A 163 19.88 31.35 -23.48
CA GLN A 163 20.66 32.60 -23.40
C GLN A 163 20.71 33.22 -21.99
N GLY A 164 19.75 32.87 -21.13
CA GLY A 164 19.76 33.28 -19.71
C GLY A 164 20.69 32.44 -18.82
N ILE A 165 21.09 31.25 -19.27
CA ILE A 165 21.89 30.31 -18.48
C ILE A 165 23.39 30.55 -18.73
N THR A 166 23.78 30.83 -19.97
CA THR A 166 25.19 31.07 -20.35
C THR A 166 25.76 32.37 -19.80
N SER A 167 24.92 33.35 -19.48
CA SER A 167 25.34 34.62 -18.86
C SER A 167 25.54 34.54 -17.35
N ARG A 168 25.02 33.50 -16.68
CA ARG A 168 25.05 33.38 -15.21
C ARG A 168 26.23 32.54 -14.68
N PHE A 169 26.83 31.67 -15.50
CA PHE A 169 27.94 30.82 -15.07
C PHE A 169 28.92 30.54 -16.24
N PRO A 170 29.89 31.44 -16.49
CA PRO A 170 30.81 31.30 -17.61
C PRO A 170 31.79 30.11 -17.49
N ASP A 171 32.07 29.62 -16.28
CA ASP A 171 33.22 28.73 -16.04
C ASP A 171 32.86 27.30 -15.57
N ARG A 172 31.64 26.80 -15.84
CA ARG A 172 31.22 25.47 -15.36
C ARG A 172 31.14 24.37 -16.41
N PHE A 173 31.70 24.59 -17.59
CA PHE A 173 31.78 23.57 -18.62
C PHE A 173 33.16 23.56 -19.29
N PHE A 174 34.14 23.01 -18.57
CA PHE A 174 35.30 22.31 -19.11
C PHE A 174 35.63 21.14 -18.19
#